data_AF-A0A7Y7U3X1-F1
#
_entry.id   AF-A0A7Y7U3X1-F1
#
_cell.length_a   1.000
_cell.length_b   1.000
_cell.length_c   1.000
_cell.angle_alpha   90.00
_cell.angle_beta   90.00
_cell.angle_gamma   90.00
#
_symmetry.space_group_name_H-M   'P 1'
#
loop_
_entity.id
_entity.type
_entity.pdbx_description
1 polymer ?
#
loop_
_entity_poly.entity_id
_entity_poly.type
_entity_poly.pdbx_seq_one_letter_code
_entity_poly.pdbx_strand_id
1 'polypeptide(L)'
;MPAKTAYQKQADKRTKDAIRLRARFDARARKAATQLTVALAGALDARERTNRINLLYGVDISTETLLVHSLRVAGLGQQLNAFLGESTPGEELQLFNPTPDGNGGAVLPLEELFGETVTGPPVVFQPLPPAAAQPAETGSGIAINQLRAQDVGGGNWNITVQASAPSGGYHLVNDFAPYPYDFRNGDEMSFTFNNASAGQRVQFVFTDSANEQVRVERTLVLG
;
A
#
# COMPACT_ATOMS: atom_id res chain seq x y z
N MET A 1 -18.88 -29.30 -24.35
CA MET A 1 -17.99 -28.98 -23.21
C MET A 1 -18.70 -29.38 -21.92
N PRO A 2 -18.03 -29.99 -20.95
CA PRO A 2 -18.65 -30.34 -19.67
C PRO A 2 -19.20 -29.10 -18.97
N ALA A 3 -20.31 -29.24 -18.24
CA ALA A 3 -20.90 -28.14 -17.50
C ALA A 3 -19.96 -27.69 -16.37
N LYS A 4 -19.76 -26.37 -16.22
CA LYS A 4 -18.93 -25.81 -15.14
C LYS A 4 -19.46 -26.23 -13.77
N THR A 5 -18.57 -26.67 -12.89
CA THR A 5 -18.92 -27.03 -11.51
C THR A 5 -19.27 -25.79 -10.68
N ALA A 6 -19.88 -25.99 -9.51
CA ALA A 6 -20.23 -24.87 -8.63
C ALA A 6 -18.98 -24.12 -8.15
N TYR A 7 -17.91 -24.87 -7.86
CA TYR A 7 -16.56 -24.35 -7.63
C TYR A 7 -16.08 -23.43 -8.76
N GLN A 8 -16.09 -23.92 -10.01
CA GLN A 8 -15.62 -23.14 -11.17
C GLN A 8 -16.44 -21.87 -11.38
N LYS A 9 -17.76 -21.94 -11.18
CA LYS A 9 -18.64 -20.76 -11.25
C LYS A 9 -18.32 -19.72 -10.17
N GLN A 10 -18.04 -20.15 -8.95
CA GLN A 10 -17.66 -19.27 -7.85
C GLN A 10 -16.29 -18.62 -8.11
N ALA A 11 -15.30 -19.40 -8.54
CA ALA A 11 -13.97 -18.90 -8.90
C ALA A 11 -14.03 -17.88 -10.04
N ASP A 12 -14.80 -18.17 -11.09
CA ASP A 12 -15.01 -17.24 -12.21
C ASP A 12 -15.64 -15.93 -11.77
N LYS A 13 -16.64 -15.99 -10.87
CA LYS A 13 -17.31 -14.81 -10.32
C LYS A 13 -16.33 -13.95 -9.52
N ARG A 14 -15.63 -14.54 -8.55
CA ARG A 14 -14.64 -13.85 -7.70
C ARG A 14 -13.55 -13.20 -8.55
N THR A 15 -13.03 -13.94 -9.53
CA THR A 15 -12.04 -13.44 -10.49
C THR A 15 -12.57 -12.23 -11.26
N LYS A 16 -13.76 -12.35 -11.86
CA LYS A 16 -14.40 -11.27 -12.61
C LYS A 16 -14.57 -10.00 -11.78
N ASP A 17 -15.02 -10.14 -10.54
CA ASP A 17 -15.27 -9.00 -9.67
C ASP A 17 -13.96 -8.35 -9.19
N ALA A 18 -12.92 -9.13 -8.90
CA ALA A 18 -11.59 -8.60 -8.58
C ALA A 18 -10.99 -7.78 -9.75
N ILE A 19 -11.11 -8.28 -10.99
CA ILE A 19 -10.62 -7.56 -12.18
C ILE A 19 -11.37 -6.25 -12.39
N ARG A 20 -12.69 -6.26 -12.22
CA ARG A 20 -13.51 -5.04 -12.31
C ARG A 20 -13.11 -4.03 -11.25
N LEU A 21 -12.83 -4.49 -10.04
CA LEU A 21 -12.39 -3.63 -8.94
C LEU A 21 -11.05 -2.98 -9.27
N ARG A 22 -10.08 -3.78 -9.74
CA ARG A 22 -8.77 -3.32 -10.21
C ARG A 22 -8.92 -2.25 -11.29
N ALA A 23 -9.67 -2.54 -12.36
CA ALA A 23 -9.89 -1.60 -13.46
C ALA A 23 -10.56 -0.29 -13.00
N ARG A 24 -11.52 -0.38 -12.06
CA ARG A 24 -12.19 0.80 -11.50
C ARG A 24 -11.23 1.70 -10.74
N PHE A 25 -10.36 1.12 -9.93
CA PHE A 25 -9.40 1.89 -9.14
C PHE A 25 -8.23 2.40 -9.98
N ASP A 26 -7.79 1.67 -11.00
CA ASP A 26 -6.84 2.19 -12.01
C ASP A 26 -7.41 3.46 -12.68
N ALA A 27 -8.65 3.41 -13.18
CA ALA A 27 -9.29 4.58 -13.79
C ALA A 27 -9.38 5.77 -12.83
N ARG A 28 -9.61 5.53 -11.53
CA ARG A 28 -9.63 6.57 -10.50
C ARG A 28 -8.24 7.14 -10.23
N ALA A 29 -7.22 6.29 -10.14
CA ALA A 29 -5.84 6.69 -9.93
C ALA A 29 -5.36 7.58 -11.09
N ARG A 30 -5.63 7.16 -12.34
CA ARG A 30 -5.34 7.98 -13.54
C ARG A 30 -6.01 9.34 -13.47
N LYS A 31 -7.30 9.39 -13.15
CA LYS A 31 -8.04 10.66 -13.02
C LYS A 31 -7.41 11.57 -11.95
N ALA A 32 -7.09 11.03 -10.79
CA ALA A 32 -6.48 11.79 -9.70
C ALA A 32 -5.08 12.30 -10.08
N ALA A 33 -4.25 11.46 -10.72
CA ALA A 33 -2.94 11.85 -11.22
C ALA A 33 -3.02 13.01 -12.21
N THR A 34 -3.92 12.94 -13.21
CA THR A 34 -4.15 14.04 -14.16
C THR A 34 -4.59 15.32 -13.45
N GLN A 35 -5.53 15.22 -12.50
CA GLN A 35 -5.99 16.38 -11.74
C GLN A 35 -4.86 17.03 -10.92
N LEU A 36 -3.99 16.22 -10.31
CA LEU A 36 -2.86 16.72 -9.54
C LEU A 36 -1.82 17.37 -10.45
N THR A 37 -1.51 16.80 -11.61
CA THR A 37 -0.63 17.42 -12.61
C THR A 37 -1.16 18.80 -13.01
N VAL A 38 -2.45 18.92 -13.30
CA VAL A 38 -3.08 20.21 -13.66
C VAL A 38 -3.01 21.21 -12.51
N ALA A 39 -3.27 20.78 -11.28
CA ALA A 39 -3.18 21.64 -10.10
C ALA A 39 -1.75 22.17 -9.88
N LEU A 40 -0.73 21.33 -10.05
CA LEU A 40 0.68 21.73 -9.95
C LEU A 40 1.07 22.72 -11.05
N ALA A 41 0.60 22.54 -12.29
CA ALA A 41 0.81 23.50 -13.36
C ALA A 41 0.16 24.86 -13.06
N GLY A 42 -1.09 24.87 -12.55
CA GLY A 42 -1.76 26.10 -12.12
C GLY A 42 -1.05 26.80 -10.97
N ALA A 43 -0.44 26.05 -10.05
CA ALA A 43 0.34 26.63 -8.96
C ALA A 43 1.64 27.29 -9.44
N LEU A 44 2.26 26.80 -10.53
CA LEU A 44 3.40 27.45 -11.16
C LEU A 44 3.02 28.82 -11.78
N ASP A 45 1.88 28.90 -12.48
CA ASP A 45 1.36 30.18 -13.00
C ASP A 45 1.08 31.17 -11.86
N ALA A 46 0.41 30.71 -10.79
CA ALA A 46 0.15 31.54 -9.61
C ALA A 46 1.45 32.09 -8.99
N ARG A 47 2.49 31.25 -8.90
CA ARG A 47 3.82 31.65 -8.42
C ARG A 47 4.45 32.74 -9.28
N GLU A 48 4.42 32.59 -10.60
CA GLU A 48 4.96 33.58 -11.54
C GLU A 48 4.24 34.93 -11.42
N ARG A 49 2.92 34.91 -11.25
CA ARG A 49 2.12 36.12 -11.02
C ARG A 49 2.48 36.79 -9.70
N THR A 50 2.57 36.03 -8.61
CA THR A 50 2.95 36.57 -7.29
C THR A 50 4.38 37.13 -7.32
N ASN A 51 5.32 36.43 -7.95
CA ASN A 51 6.68 36.94 -8.18
C ASN A 51 6.66 38.27 -8.95
N ARG A 52 5.83 38.38 -9.98
CA ARG A 52 5.69 39.62 -10.74
C ARG A 52 5.15 40.77 -9.89
N ILE A 53 4.18 40.50 -9.02
CA ILE A 53 3.63 41.48 -8.06
C ILE A 53 4.73 41.94 -7.10
N ASN A 54 5.50 41.01 -6.52
CA ASN A 54 6.62 41.33 -5.64
C ASN A 54 7.63 42.26 -6.31
N LEU A 55 8.00 41.97 -7.56
CA LEU A 55 8.93 42.79 -8.35
C LEU A 55 8.39 44.17 -8.72
N LEU A 56 7.11 44.27 -9.07
CA LEU A 56 6.52 45.54 -9.51
C LEU A 56 6.26 46.52 -8.36
N TYR A 57 5.87 45.99 -7.20
CA TYR A 57 5.40 46.82 -6.08
C TYR A 57 6.33 46.78 -4.87
N GLY A 58 7.46 46.07 -4.94
CA GLY A 58 8.43 45.98 -3.84
C GLY A 58 7.86 45.28 -2.60
N VAL A 59 6.87 44.41 -2.78
CA VAL A 59 6.24 43.62 -1.71
C VAL A 59 6.87 42.23 -1.63
N ASP A 60 6.75 41.58 -0.48
CA ASP A 60 7.25 40.22 -0.26
C ASP A 60 6.11 39.26 0.11
N ILE A 61 5.34 38.86 -0.91
CA ILE A 61 4.25 37.90 -0.77
C ILE A 61 4.80 36.50 -1.03
N SER A 62 4.44 35.54 -0.17
CA SER A 62 4.80 34.13 -0.39
C SER A 62 4.31 33.64 -1.75
N THR A 63 5.22 33.08 -2.53
CA THR A 63 4.96 32.70 -3.93
C THR A 63 4.41 31.29 -4.05
N GLU A 64 4.54 30.48 -2.99
CA GLU A 64 4.10 29.08 -2.94
C GLU A 64 3.55 28.74 -1.54
N THR A 65 2.71 27.71 -1.46
CA THR A 65 2.36 27.05 -0.19
C THR A 65 3.29 25.85 0.06
N LEU A 66 3.45 25.45 1.32
CA LEU A 66 4.38 24.37 1.70
C LEU A 66 4.13 23.06 0.95
N LEU A 67 2.86 22.68 0.76
CA LEU A 67 2.51 21.47 0.03
C LEU A 67 2.94 21.56 -1.44
N VAL A 68 2.58 22.63 -2.14
CA VAL A 68 2.95 22.83 -3.55
C VAL A 68 4.47 22.87 -3.72
N HIS A 69 5.17 23.56 -2.81
CA HIS A 69 6.62 23.60 -2.79
C HIS A 69 7.22 22.19 -2.70
N SER A 70 6.75 21.40 -1.74
CA SER A 70 7.25 20.04 -1.50
C SER A 70 7.00 19.13 -2.70
N LEU A 71 5.80 19.17 -3.28
CA LEU A 71 5.45 18.36 -4.45
C LEU A 71 6.24 18.77 -5.70
N ARG A 72 6.50 20.06 -5.89
CA ARG A 72 7.33 20.57 -6.99
C ARG A 72 8.78 20.17 -6.82
N VAL A 73 9.38 20.37 -5.64
CA VAL A 73 10.78 20.01 -5.36
C VAL A 73 10.99 18.50 -5.51
N ALA A 74 10.01 17.69 -5.13
CA ALA A 74 10.02 16.25 -5.34
C ALA A 74 9.86 15.83 -6.82
N GLY A 75 9.56 16.76 -7.73
CA GLY A 75 9.40 16.45 -9.16
C GLY A 75 8.12 15.67 -9.49
N LEU A 76 7.13 15.65 -8.59
CA LEU A 76 5.98 14.75 -8.70
C LEU A 76 5.19 14.94 -9.99
N GLY A 77 5.00 16.18 -10.45
CA GLY A 77 4.27 16.44 -11.69
C GLY A 77 4.92 15.80 -12.93
N GLN A 78 6.25 15.74 -12.98
CA GLN A 78 6.97 15.06 -14.07
C GLN A 78 6.86 13.54 -13.95
N GLN A 79 7.01 13.01 -12.73
CA GLN A 79 6.87 11.57 -12.46
C GLN A 79 5.48 11.05 -12.82
N LEU A 80 4.42 11.77 -12.44
CA LEU A 80 3.04 11.39 -12.78
C LEU A 80 2.81 11.37 -14.29
N ASN A 81 3.34 12.36 -15.03
CA ASN A 81 3.23 12.37 -16.49
C ASN A 81 4.00 11.22 -17.13
N ALA A 82 5.16 10.84 -16.59
CA ALA A 82 5.92 9.69 -17.06
C ALA A 82 5.13 8.39 -16.84
N PHE A 83 4.64 8.14 -15.61
CA PHE A 83 3.87 6.94 -15.29
C PHE A 83 2.58 6.82 -16.11
N LEU A 84 1.88 7.94 -16.32
CA LEU A 84 0.69 7.96 -17.17
C LEU A 84 1.00 7.70 -18.65
N GLY A 85 2.19 8.11 -19.13
CA GLY A 85 2.65 7.87 -20.49
C GLY A 85 3.18 6.47 -20.73
N GLU A 86 3.78 5.84 -19.72
CA GLU A 86 4.32 4.47 -19.76
C GLU A 86 3.23 3.40 -19.69
N SER A 87 2.06 3.72 -19.12
CA SER A 87 0.98 2.75 -18.92
C SER A 87 -0.19 3.00 -19.86
N THR A 88 -0.40 2.13 -20.86
CA THR A 88 -1.60 2.25 -21.71
C THR A 88 -2.84 1.64 -21.05
N PRO A 89 -4.03 2.30 -21.14
CA PRO A 89 -5.25 1.73 -20.61
C PRO A 89 -5.56 0.37 -21.27
N GLY A 90 -5.64 -0.69 -20.45
CA GLY A 90 -6.00 -2.03 -20.91
C GLY A 90 -4.84 -2.93 -21.34
N GLU A 91 -3.59 -2.51 -21.11
CA GLU A 91 -2.38 -3.30 -21.45
C GLU A 91 -2.20 -4.57 -20.59
N GLU A 92 -3.00 -4.73 -19.54
CA GLU A 92 -3.02 -5.94 -18.73
C GLU A 92 -3.65 -7.10 -19.52
N LEU A 93 -2.84 -7.76 -20.34
CA LEU A 93 -3.14 -8.99 -21.05
C LEU A 93 -3.65 -10.03 -20.06
N GLN A 94 -4.97 -10.20 -20.04
CA GLN A 94 -5.62 -11.18 -19.20
C GLN A 94 -5.54 -12.55 -19.86
N LEU A 95 -4.52 -13.31 -19.51
CA LEU A 95 -4.49 -14.75 -19.76
C LEU A 95 -5.53 -15.42 -18.86
N PHE A 96 -6.74 -15.59 -19.38
CA PHE A 96 -7.76 -16.43 -18.75
C PHE A 96 -7.34 -17.89 -18.85
N ASN A 97 -6.60 -18.36 -17.86
CA ASN A 97 -6.45 -19.79 -17.66
C ASN A 97 -7.75 -20.32 -17.01
N PRO A 98 -8.39 -21.34 -17.59
CA PRO A 98 -9.57 -21.94 -17.00
C PRO A 98 -9.21 -22.52 -15.62
N THR A 99 -10.00 -22.19 -14.59
CA THR A 99 -9.80 -22.73 -13.25
C THR A 99 -10.04 -24.25 -13.27
N PRO A 100 -9.01 -25.08 -13.05
CA PRO A 100 -9.21 -26.52 -12.96
C PRO A 100 -10.07 -26.83 -11.73
N ASP A 101 -10.89 -27.88 -11.81
CA ASP A 101 -11.70 -28.30 -10.67
C ASP A 101 -10.83 -28.99 -9.62
N GLY A 102 -10.28 -28.20 -8.69
CA GLY A 102 -9.35 -28.66 -7.66
C GLY A 102 -10.03 -29.19 -6.39
N ASN A 103 -11.36 -29.06 -6.27
CA ASN A 103 -12.11 -29.40 -5.06
C ASN A 103 -13.33 -30.31 -5.34
N GLY A 104 -13.29 -31.08 -6.43
CA GLY A 104 -14.38 -32.00 -6.80
C GLY A 104 -15.73 -31.30 -7.03
N GLY A 105 -15.72 -30.02 -7.41
CA GLY A 105 -16.89 -29.22 -7.68
C GLY A 105 -17.52 -28.53 -6.47
N ALA A 106 -16.99 -28.73 -5.26
CA ALA A 106 -17.52 -28.16 -4.03
C ALA A 106 -17.21 -26.66 -3.90
N VAL A 107 -18.22 -25.89 -3.50
CA VAL A 107 -18.17 -24.44 -3.27
C VAL A 107 -17.24 -24.14 -2.09
N LEU A 108 -16.37 -23.14 -2.25
CA LEU A 108 -15.51 -22.63 -1.18
C LEU A 108 -16.32 -21.81 -0.16
N PRO A 109 -15.89 -21.74 1.10
CA PRO A 109 -16.49 -20.86 2.10
C PRO A 109 -16.62 -19.43 1.61
N LEU A 110 -17.69 -18.74 2.01
CA LEU A 110 -17.90 -17.34 1.66
C LEU A 110 -16.82 -16.47 2.31
N GLU A 111 -16.35 -15.47 1.58
CA GLU A 111 -15.33 -14.54 2.08
C GLU A 111 -15.76 -13.09 1.84
N GLU A 112 -15.67 -12.28 2.90
CA GLU A 112 -16.04 -10.86 2.86
C GLU A 112 -15.21 -10.06 1.84
N LEU A 113 -13.96 -10.47 1.59
CA LEU A 113 -13.07 -9.85 0.59
C LEU A 113 -13.67 -9.84 -0.82
N PHE A 114 -14.53 -10.80 -1.15
CA PHE A 114 -15.25 -10.86 -2.43
C PHE A 114 -16.65 -10.23 -2.36
N GLY A 115 -16.96 -9.50 -1.30
CA GLY A 115 -18.28 -8.90 -1.06
C GLY A 115 -19.37 -9.93 -0.78
N GLU A 116 -19.00 -11.13 -0.33
CA GLU A 116 -19.92 -12.19 0.02
C GLU A 116 -20.30 -12.06 1.50
N THR A 117 -21.58 -12.02 1.81
CA THR A 117 -22.08 -11.83 3.19
C THR A 117 -21.81 -13.09 4.01
N VAL A 118 -20.89 -13.02 4.96
CA VAL A 118 -20.71 -14.07 5.96
C VAL A 118 -21.82 -13.90 6.99
N THR A 119 -22.84 -14.77 6.97
CA THR A 119 -23.88 -14.78 8.01
C THR A 119 -23.32 -15.34 9.32
N GLY A 120 -22.53 -14.53 10.02
CA GLY A 120 -22.23 -14.68 11.44
C GLY A 120 -23.01 -13.63 12.25
N PRO A 121 -23.36 -13.89 13.52
CA PRO A 121 -24.08 -12.91 14.33
C PRO A 121 -23.25 -11.62 14.47
N PRO A 122 -23.88 -10.44 14.47
CA PRO A 122 -23.18 -9.16 14.59
C PRO A 122 -22.42 -9.11 15.92
N VAL A 123 -21.12 -8.80 15.86
CA VAL A 123 -20.33 -8.49 17.06
C VAL A 123 -20.82 -7.17 17.62
N VAL A 124 -21.56 -7.24 18.73
CA VAL A 124 -22.00 -6.05 19.48
C VAL A 124 -20.78 -5.50 20.21
N PHE A 125 -20.28 -4.34 19.78
CA PHE A 125 -19.29 -3.57 20.55
C PHE A 125 -19.96 -3.01 21.80
N GLN A 126 -19.63 -3.54 22.98
CA GLN A 126 -19.92 -2.87 24.24
C GLN A 126 -18.85 -1.78 24.49
N PRO A 127 -19.24 -0.54 24.80
CA PRO A 127 -18.27 0.50 25.17
C PRO A 127 -17.64 0.17 26.53
N LEU A 128 -16.31 0.08 26.58
CA LEU A 128 -15.57 -0.10 27.84
C LEU A 128 -15.68 1.17 28.72
N PRO A 129 -15.90 1.02 30.04
CA PRO A 129 -15.75 2.14 30.98
C PRO A 129 -14.29 2.59 31.06
N PRO A 130 -14.02 3.88 31.39
CA PRO A 130 -12.67 4.40 31.46
C PRO A 130 -11.93 3.80 32.66
N ALA A 131 -10.99 2.90 32.41
CA ALA A 131 -10.17 2.27 33.44
C ALA A 131 -8.86 3.03 33.64
N ALA A 132 -8.59 3.30 34.91
CA ALA A 132 -7.43 3.99 35.47
C ALA A 132 -6.09 3.33 35.10
N ALA A 133 -5.03 4.14 35.19
CA ALA A 133 -3.65 3.73 34.98
C ALA A 133 -3.26 2.51 35.83
N GLN A 134 -2.78 1.46 35.16
CA GLN A 134 -2.04 0.35 35.73
C GLN A 134 -0.77 0.08 34.89
N PRO A 135 0.26 -0.54 35.50
CA PRO A 135 1.66 -0.45 35.09
C PRO A 135 2.03 -1.37 33.93
N ALA A 136 3.20 -1.11 33.38
CA ALA A 136 3.74 -1.65 32.12
C ALA A 136 3.96 -3.19 32.06
N GLU A 137 3.76 -3.68 30.83
CA GLU A 137 4.33 -4.86 30.16
C GLU A 137 3.86 -6.28 30.51
N THR A 138 3.01 -6.84 29.64
CA THR A 138 3.33 -8.03 28.82
C THR A 138 2.25 -8.28 27.73
N GLY A 139 2.63 -8.24 26.44
CA GLY A 139 2.14 -9.26 25.49
C GLY A 139 1.07 -8.96 24.43
N SER A 140 0.72 -7.72 24.08
CA SER A 140 -0.28 -7.44 22.99
C SER A 140 0.26 -6.56 21.85
N GLY A 141 1.51 -6.77 21.44
CA GLY A 141 2.12 -6.06 20.31
C GLY A 141 2.45 -6.97 19.13
N ILE A 142 2.87 -6.39 18.01
CA ILE A 142 3.37 -7.14 16.86
C ILE A 142 4.67 -7.86 17.26
N ALA A 143 4.69 -9.19 17.17
CA ALA A 143 5.89 -9.98 17.39
C ALA A 143 6.63 -10.19 16.06
N ILE A 144 7.89 -9.79 16.01
CA ILE A 144 8.73 -9.91 14.81
C ILE A 144 9.59 -11.17 14.99
N ASN A 145 9.20 -12.22 14.28
CA ASN A 145 9.86 -13.53 14.36
C ASN A 145 11.12 -13.56 13.50
N GLN A 146 11.13 -12.79 12.41
CA GLN A 146 12.25 -12.70 11.50
C GLN A 146 12.32 -11.33 10.82
N LEU A 147 13.53 -10.77 10.80
CA LEU A 147 13.89 -9.59 10.01
C LEU A 147 15.37 -9.70 9.68
N ARG A 148 15.71 -10.12 8.46
CA ARG A 148 17.09 -10.34 8.02
C ARG A 148 17.33 -9.71 6.65
N ALA A 149 18.56 -9.27 6.43
CA ALA A 149 19.04 -8.79 5.14
C ALA A 149 20.09 -9.76 4.60
N GLN A 150 20.10 -9.94 3.29
CA GLN A 150 21.10 -10.71 2.57
C GLN A 150 21.56 -9.91 1.35
N ASP A 151 22.87 -9.69 1.24
CA ASP A 151 23.46 -9.15 0.01
C ASP A 151 23.30 -10.15 -1.12
N VAL A 152 22.71 -9.71 -2.23
CA VAL A 152 22.54 -10.52 -3.45
C VAL A 152 23.42 -10.01 -4.61
N GLY A 153 24.31 -9.04 -4.32
CA GLY A 153 25.27 -8.48 -5.25
C GLY A 153 24.73 -7.28 -6.04
N GLY A 154 25.65 -6.44 -6.53
CA GLY A 154 25.31 -5.30 -7.38
C GLY A 154 24.60 -4.16 -6.66
N GLY A 155 24.73 -4.05 -5.33
CA GLY A 155 24.02 -3.04 -4.52
C GLY A 155 22.56 -3.40 -4.22
N ASN A 156 22.18 -4.66 -4.46
CA ASN A 156 20.85 -5.19 -4.18
C ASN A 156 20.86 -6.04 -2.90
N TRP A 157 19.84 -5.87 -2.07
CA TRP A 157 19.70 -6.57 -0.80
C TRP A 157 18.34 -7.23 -0.72
N ASN A 158 18.31 -8.53 -0.46
CA ASN A 158 17.08 -9.25 -0.18
C ASN A 158 16.75 -9.16 1.32
N ILE A 159 15.59 -8.63 1.65
CA ILE A 159 15.08 -8.57 3.01
C ILE A 159 14.03 -9.63 3.20
N THR A 160 14.19 -10.45 4.22
CA THR A 160 13.18 -11.42 4.62
C THR A 160 12.56 -11.02 5.94
N VAL A 161 11.23 -11.00 5.96
CA VAL A 161 10.41 -10.59 7.10
C VAL A 161 9.39 -11.67 7.45
N GLN A 162 9.24 -11.92 8.73
CA GLN A 162 8.13 -12.69 9.30
C GLN A 162 7.71 -12.05 10.62
N ALA A 163 6.47 -11.62 10.72
CA ALA A 163 5.90 -11.08 11.95
C ALA A 163 4.47 -11.61 12.17
N SER A 164 3.98 -11.41 13.39
CA SER A 164 2.64 -11.79 13.81
C SER A 164 2.01 -10.65 14.60
N ALA A 165 0.90 -10.14 14.08
CA ALA A 165 0.11 -9.06 14.67
C ALA A 165 -1.21 -9.58 15.27
N PRO A 166 -1.74 -8.96 16.33
CA PRO A 166 -2.99 -9.40 16.97
C PRO A 166 -4.19 -9.54 16.02
N SER A 167 -4.30 -8.71 14.97
CA SER A 167 -5.40 -8.76 14.00
C SER A 167 -5.35 -9.91 12.98
N GLY A 168 -4.22 -10.63 12.92
CA GLY A 168 -3.97 -11.62 11.86
C GLY A 168 -3.21 -11.07 10.64
N GLY A 169 -2.90 -9.77 10.60
CA GLY A 169 -2.06 -9.17 9.54
C GLY A 169 -1.46 -7.82 9.92
N TYR A 170 -0.48 -7.36 9.14
CA TYR A 170 0.23 -6.10 9.39
C TYR A 170 0.64 -5.39 8.11
N HIS A 171 0.81 -4.08 8.21
CA HIS A 171 1.39 -3.20 7.22
C HIS A 171 2.87 -2.96 7.54
N LEU A 172 3.76 -3.06 6.56
CA LEU A 172 5.18 -2.74 6.69
C LEU A 172 5.56 -1.55 5.82
N VAL A 173 6.14 -0.53 6.41
CA VAL A 173 6.79 0.58 5.69
C VAL A 173 8.29 0.55 6.00
N ASN A 174 9.11 0.90 5.01
CA ASN A 174 10.56 1.03 5.20
C ASN A 174 11.11 2.24 4.44
N ASP A 175 12.35 2.64 4.74
CA ASP A 175 12.98 3.84 4.16
C ASP A 175 13.12 3.82 2.63
N PHE A 176 13.16 2.64 1.99
CA PHE A 176 13.29 2.50 0.54
C PHE A 176 11.96 2.40 -0.20
N ALA A 177 10.89 2.03 0.50
CA ALA A 177 9.57 1.85 -0.10
C ALA A 177 8.57 2.81 0.57
N PRO A 178 8.11 3.86 -0.13
CA PRO A 178 7.15 4.81 0.42
C PRO A 178 5.73 4.25 0.55
N TYR A 179 5.48 3.02 0.09
CA TYR A 179 4.18 2.35 0.16
C TYR A 179 4.21 1.20 1.17
N PRO A 180 3.15 1.02 1.96
CA PRO A 180 3.04 -0.10 2.86
C PRO A 180 2.88 -1.41 2.08
N TYR A 181 3.60 -2.44 2.53
CA TYR A 181 3.36 -3.82 2.12
C TYR A 181 2.39 -4.47 3.11
N ASP A 182 1.41 -5.21 2.61
CA ASP A 182 0.40 -5.88 3.43
C ASP A 182 0.75 -7.35 3.62
N PHE A 183 0.73 -7.83 4.85
CA PHE A 183 1.07 -9.21 5.20
C PHE A 183 0.01 -9.86 6.07
N ARG A 184 -0.14 -11.18 5.92
CA ARG A 184 -0.84 -12.03 6.89
C ARG A 184 0.16 -12.65 7.85
N ASN A 185 -0.30 -12.98 9.05
CA ASN A 185 0.54 -13.63 10.05
C ASN A 185 1.06 -14.98 9.56
N GLY A 186 2.34 -15.24 9.84
CA GLY A 186 2.98 -16.52 9.53
C GLY A 186 3.59 -16.59 8.12
N ASP A 187 3.21 -15.69 7.21
CA ASP A 187 3.82 -15.59 5.89
C ASP A 187 5.26 -15.08 6.02
N GLU A 188 6.22 -15.85 5.50
CA GLU A 188 7.58 -15.39 5.25
C GLU A 188 7.61 -14.72 3.88
N MET A 189 8.04 -13.46 3.83
CA MET A 189 8.12 -12.73 2.57
C MET A 189 9.50 -12.13 2.40
N SER A 190 9.97 -12.16 1.15
CA SER A 190 11.24 -11.60 0.75
C SER A 190 11.03 -10.51 -0.30
N PHE A 191 11.64 -9.35 -0.10
CA PHE A 191 11.62 -8.24 -1.05
C PHE A 191 13.01 -7.63 -1.20
N THR A 192 13.31 -7.12 -2.39
CA THR A 192 14.64 -6.63 -2.73
C THR A 192 14.69 -5.11 -2.68
N PHE A 193 15.67 -4.57 -1.97
CA PHE A 193 16.10 -3.19 -2.08
C PHE A 193 17.13 -3.06 -3.17
N ASN A 194 16.99 -2.03 -4.00
CA ASN A 194 18.00 -1.66 -4.98
C ASN A 194 18.73 -0.41 -4.48
N ASN A 195 20.03 -0.30 -4.78
CA ASN A 195 20.87 0.84 -4.42
C ASN A 195 21.08 1.04 -2.90
N ALA A 196 21.23 -0.05 -2.15
CA ALA A 196 21.57 0.00 -0.72
C ALA A 196 23.03 -0.41 -0.48
N SER A 197 23.65 0.17 0.54
CA SER A 197 25.06 -0.07 0.87
C SER A 197 25.23 -0.94 2.12
N ALA A 198 26.27 -1.77 2.16
CA ALA A 198 26.67 -2.45 3.39
C ALA A 198 26.95 -1.41 4.50
N GLY A 199 26.52 -1.71 5.72
CA GLY A 199 26.55 -0.82 6.88
C GLY A 199 25.40 0.20 6.94
N GLN A 200 24.55 0.30 5.91
CA GLN A 200 23.41 1.21 5.92
C GLN A 200 22.36 0.76 6.94
N ARG A 201 21.80 1.72 7.68
CA ARG A 201 20.70 1.49 8.62
C ARG A 201 19.38 1.71 7.90
N VAL A 202 18.45 0.78 8.09
CA VAL A 202 17.13 0.82 7.46
C VAL A 202 16.07 0.69 8.54
N GLN A 203 15.16 1.66 8.61
CA GLN A 203 14.02 1.62 9.51
C GLN A 203 12.88 0.83 8.87
N PHE A 204 12.26 -0.02 9.68
CA PHE A 204 11.09 -0.81 9.37
C PHE A 204 10.01 -0.49 10.39
N VAL A 205 8.82 -0.20 9.89
CA VAL A 205 7.66 0.17 10.68
C VAL A 205 6.56 -0.83 10.40
N PHE A 206 6.21 -1.61 11.42
CA PHE A 206 5.14 -2.58 11.40
C PHE A 206 3.92 -1.98 12.06
N THR A 207 2.76 -2.01 11.41
CA THR A 207 1.49 -1.50 11.95
C THR A 207 0.43 -2.57 11.82
N ASP A 208 -0.32 -2.86 12.88
CA ASP A 208 -1.40 -3.85 12.84
C ASP A 208 -2.50 -3.39 11.88
N SER A 209 -3.03 -4.32 11.08
CA SER A 209 -3.98 -3.99 10.01
C SER A 209 -5.38 -3.57 10.48
N ALA A 210 -5.76 -3.93 11.70
CA ALA A 210 -7.05 -3.58 12.29
C ALA A 210 -6.92 -2.51 13.39
N ASN A 211 -5.70 -2.24 13.88
CA ASN A 211 -5.44 -1.27 14.92
C ASN A 211 -4.13 -0.50 14.68
N GLU A 212 -4.24 0.66 14.02
CA GLU A 212 -3.10 1.53 13.70
C GLU A 212 -2.31 2.03 14.93
N GLN A 213 -2.89 1.96 16.14
CA GLN A 213 -2.20 2.30 17.38
C GLN A 213 -1.18 1.23 17.80
N VAL A 214 -1.32 0.00 17.30
CA VAL A 214 -0.39 -1.10 17.55
C VAL A 214 0.68 -1.06 16.47
N ARG A 215 1.79 -0.40 16.79
CA ARG A 215 2.92 -0.16 15.89
C ARG A 215 4.23 -0.56 16.53
N VAL A 216 5.10 -1.20 15.77
CA VAL A 216 6.45 -1.61 16.20
C VAL A 216 7.46 -1.11 15.17
N GLU A 217 8.50 -0.44 15.66
CA GLU A 217 9.63 -0.03 14.83
C GLU A 217 10.84 -0.94 15.06
N ARG A 218 11.55 -1.26 13.99
CA ARG A 218 12.84 -1.95 14.03
C ARG A 218 13.82 -1.30 13.08
N THR A 219 15.08 -1.28 13.47
CA THR A 219 16.17 -0.88 12.60
C THR A 219 17.02 -2.09 12.28
N LEU A 220 17.25 -2.33 11.00
CA LEU A 220 18.18 -3.34 10.52
C LEU A 220 19.43 -2.65 9.98
N VAL A 221 20.60 -3.21 10.27
CA VAL A 221 21.86 -2.81 9.64
C VAL A 221 22.15 -3.81 8.54
N LEU A 222 22.35 -3.33 7.31
CA LEU A 222 22.74 -4.19 6.18
C LEU A 222 24.18 -4.67 6.41
N GLY A 223 24.38 -5.98 6.51
CA GLY A 223 25.63 -6.60 6.97
C GLY A 223 26.46 -7.21 5.86
#